data_AF-A0A2E0KFA0-F1
#
_entry.id   AF-A0A2E0KFA0-F1
#
_cell.length_a   1.000
_cell.length_b   1.000
_cell.length_c   1.000
_cell.angle_alpha   90.00
_cell.angle_beta   90.00
_cell.angle_gamma   90.00
#
_symmetry.space_group_name_H-M   'P 1'
#
loop_
_entity.id
_entity.type
_entity.pdbx_description
1 polymer ?
#
loop_
_entity_poly.entity_id
_entity_poly.type
_entity_poly.pdbx_seq_one_letter_code
_entity_poly.pdbx_strand_id
1 'polypeptide(L)' 'MAEQQPVTPMTALRLDQDGRLTYMAEDGSRRVIVGDAELFERLQQLNQEEGDEPPQGTQLR' A
#
# COMPACT_ATOMS: atom_id res chain seq x y z
N MET A 1 1.71 -25.23 -18.29
CA MET A 1 1.83 -24.41 -17.07
C MET A 1 1.55 -22.99 -17.53
N ALA A 2 0.48 -22.34 -17.07
CA ALA A 2 0.16 -20.99 -17.53
C ALA A 2 1.20 -20.03 -16.94
N GLU A 3 2.09 -19.53 -17.77
CA GLU A 3 3.06 -18.50 -17.44
C GLU A 3 2.25 -17.27 -17.05
N GLN A 4 2.23 -16.93 -15.76
CA GLN A 4 1.56 -15.73 -15.28
C GLN A 4 2.30 -14.55 -15.89
N GLN A 5 1.75 -13.97 -16.96
CA GLN A 5 2.35 -12.84 -17.65
C GLN A 5 2.59 -11.71 -16.63
N PRO A 6 3.75 -11.05 -16.68
CA PRO A 6 4.03 -9.93 -15.78
C PRO A 6 3.00 -8.84 -16.02
N VAL A 7 2.31 -8.44 -14.95
CA VAL A 7 1.24 -7.43 -15.02
C VAL A 7 1.78 -6.12 -14.48
N THR A 8 1.63 -5.05 -15.26
CA THR A 8 1.98 -3.70 -14.81
C THR A 8 0.94 -3.21 -13.80
N PRO A 9 1.34 -2.83 -12.58
CA PRO A 9 0.42 -2.23 -11.62
C PRO A 9 0.02 -0.82 -12.08
N MET A 10 -1.30 -0.59 -12.20
CA MET A 10 -1.84 0.70 -12.65
C MET A 10 -2.08 1.67 -11.48
N THR A 11 -2.25 1.13 -10.27
CA THR A 11 -2.40 1.93 -9.04
C THR A 11 -1.32 1.59 -8.04
N ALA A 12 -1.00 2.54 -7.15
CA ALA A 12 -0.22 2.26 -5.96
C ALA A 12 -0.84 1.13 -5.13
N LEU A 13 0.01 0.43 -4.37
CA LEU A 13 -0.42 -0.65 -3.48
C LEU A 13 -1.38 -0.12 -2.41
N ARG A 14 -2.47 -0.85 -2.19
CA ARG A 14 -3.49 -0.53 -1.18
C ARG A 14 -3.77 -1.75 -0.33
N LEU A 15 -3.94 -1.54 0.97
CA LEU A 15 -4.49 -2.56 1.85
C LEU A 15 -6.00 -2.71 1.62
N ASP A 16 -6.46 -3.95 1.56
CA ASP A 16 -7.89 -4.25 1.65
C ASP A 16 -8.34 -4.42 3.12
N GLN A 17 -9.64 -4.68 3.30
CA GLN A 17 -10.27 -4.84 4.62
C GLN A 17 -9.76 -6.08 5.37
N ASP A 18 -9.19 -7.05 4.64
CA ASP A 18 -8.58 -8.26 5.17
C ASP A 18 -7.07 -8.11 5.41
N GLY A 19 -6.52 -6.90 5.19
CA GLY A 19 -5.12 -6.57 5.44
C GLY A 19 -4.15 -7.04 4.36
N ARG A 20 -4.64 -7.34 3.16
CA ARG A 20 -3.84 -7.81 2.03
C ARG A 20 -3.40 -6.64 1.15
N LEU A 21 -2.16 -6.70 0.66
CA LEU A 21 -1.70 -5.75 -0.35
C LEU A 21 -2.33 -6.08 -1.70
N THR A 22 -3.11 -5.14 -2.19
CA THR A 22 -3.82 -5.21 -3.46
C THR A 22 -3.42 -4.04 -4.36
N TYR A 23 -3.58 -4.25 -5.66
CA TYR A 23 -3.50 -3.18 -6.65
C TYR A 23 -4.49 -3.44 -7.77
N MET A 24 -4.80 -2.40 -8.54
CA MET A 24 -5.55 -2.52 -9.77
C MET A 24 -4.58 -2.65 -10.94
N ALA A 25 -4.73 -3.72 -11.71
CA ALA A 25 -3.97 -3.95 -12.92
C ALA A 25 -4.56 -3.16 -14.11
N GLU A 26 -3.78 -3.01 -15.18
CA GLU A 26 -4.26 -2.39 -16.44
C GLU A 26 -5.43 -3.16 -17.07
N ASP A 27 -5.56 -4.45 -16.79
CA ASP A 27 -6.69 -5.28 -17.23
C ASP A 27 -8.00 -4.97 -16.47
N GLY A 28 -7.97 -4.03 -15.51
CA GLY A 28 -9.11 -3.65 -14.67
C GLY A 28 -9.37 -4.62 -13.50
N SER A 29 -8.56 -5.68 -13.37
CA SER A 29 -8.70 -6.66 -12.29
C SER A 29 -7.95 -6.21 -11.04
N ARG A 30 -8.55 -6.43 -9.87
CA ARG A 30 -7.85 -6.29 -8.59
C ARG A 30 -7.04 -7.54 -8.32
N ARG A 31 -5.74 -7.39 -8.09
CA ARG A 31 -4.81 -8.49 -7.80
C ARG A 31 -4.22 -8.34 -6.41
N VAL A 32 -4.00 -9.48 -5.76
CA VAL A 32 -3.34 -9.59 -4.45
C VAL A 32 -1.88 -9.96 -4.70
N ILE A 33 -0.94 -9.26 -4.07
CA ILE A 33 0.49 -9.57 -4.19
C ILE A 33 0.91 -10.56 -3.10
N VAL A 34 0.76 -10.15 -1.83
CA VAL A 34 1.05 -10.91 -0.60
C VAL A 34 0.22 -10.25 0.53
N GLY A 35 -0.17 -11.03 1.54
CA GLY A 35 -0.89 -10.50 2.70
C GLY A 35 -0.96 -11.53 3.82
N ASP A 36 -0.22 -11.27 4.89
CA ASP A 36 -0.18 -12.06 6.13
C ASP A 36 -0.38 -11.11 7.31
N ALA A 37 -0.87 -11.61 8.45
CA ALA A 37 -1.18 -10.78 9.61
C ALA A 37 0.05 -9.95 10.10
N GLU A 38 1.24 -10.53 10.05
CA GLU A 38 2.49 -9.84 10.43
C GLU A 38 2.82 -8.65 9.50
N LEU A 39 2.58 -8.80 8.19
CA LEU A 39 2.79 -7.72 7.22
C LEU A 39 1.79 -6.58 7.43
N PHE A 40 0.54 -6.92 7.77
CA PHE A 40 -0.47 -5.94 8.13
C PHE A 40 -0.08 -5.13 9.37
N GLU A 41 0.37 -5.80 10.43
CA GLU A 41 0.83 -5.12 11.65
C GLU A 41 2.02 -4.20 11.39
N ARG A 42 3.00 -4.66 10.60
CA ARG A 42 4.18 -3.86 10.25
C ARG A 42 3.84 -2.63 9.41
N LEU A 43 2.88 -2.74 8.48
CA LEU A 43 2.42 -1.60 7.68
C LEU A 43 1.62 -0.59 8.51
N GLN A 44 0.87 -1.04 9.51
CA GLN A 44 0.21 -0.14 10.46
C GLN A 44 1.24 0.62 11.30
N GLN A 45 2.29 -0.05 11.79
CA GLN A 45 3.38 0.60 12.54
C GLN A 45 4.08 1.68 11.71
N LEU A 46 4.44 1.38 10.46
CA LEU A 46 5.08 2.36 9.56
C LEU A 46 4.19 3.58 9.27
N ASN A 47 2.87 3.40 9.09
CA ASN A 47 1.95 4.53 8.91
C ASN A 47 1.80 5.38 10.18
N GLN A 48 1.99 4.79 11.36
CA GLN A 48 1.99 5.52 12.62
C GLN A 48 3.32 6.26 12.84
N GLU A 49 4.43 5.71 12.35
CA GLU A 49 5.76 6.35 12.41
C GLU A 49 5.91 7.52 11.41
N GLU A 50 5.22 7.49 10.27
CA GLU A 50 5.15 8.63 9.32
C GLU A 50 4.19 9.75 9.79
N GLY A 51 3.57 9.59 10.96
CA GLY A 51 2.57 10.50 11.50
C GLY A 51 3.02 11.33 12.70
N ASP A 52 4.16 12.04 12.64
CA ASP A 52 4.37 13.22 13.50
C ASP A 52 5.49 14.13 12.98
N GLU A 53 5.17 15.05 12.08
CA GLU A 53 5.64 16.43 12.16
C GLU A 53 4.78 17.30 11.23
N PRO A 54 3.81 18.10 11.75
CA PRO A 54 3.24 19.17 10.95
C PRO A 54 4.37 20.16 10.61
N PRO A 55 4.44 20.70 9.38
CA PRO A 55 5.40 21.74 9.07
C PRO A 55 5.13 22.90 10.02
N GLN A 56 6.02 23.09 11.00
CA GLN A 56 5.94 24.22 11.93
C GLN A 56 5.93 25.48 11.08
N GLY A 57 4.79 26.15 11.07
CA GLY A 57 4.64 27.40 10.36
C GLY A 57 5.72 28.36 10.82
N THR A 58 6.66 28.69 9.92
CA THR A 58 7.55 29.82 10.09
C THR A 58 6.68 31.07 10.15
N GLN A 59 6.32 31.48 11.37
CA GLN A 59 5.70 32.77 11.63
C GLN A 59 6.78 33.84 11.44
N LEU A 60 6.86 34.38 10.23
CA LEU A 60 7.60 35.61 9.92
C LEU A 60 6.99 36.74 10.77
N ARG A 61 7.74 37.19 11.77
CA ARG A 61 7.54 38.48 12.44
C ARG A 61 8.26 39.57 11.68
#